data_AF-A0AAX2QZI2-F1
#
_entry.id   AF-A0AAX2QZI2-F1
#
_cell.length_a   1.000
_cell.length_b   1.000
_cell.length_c   1.000
_cell.angle_alpha   90.00
_cell.angle_beta   90.00
_cell.angle_gamma   90.00
#
_symmetry.space_group_name_H-M   'P 1'
#
loop_
_entity.id
_entity.type
_entity.pdbx_description
1 polymer ?
#
loop_
_entity_poly.entity_id
_entity_poly.type
_entity_poly.pdbx_seq_one_letter_code
_entity_poly.pdbx_strand_id
1 'polypeptide(L)'
;MATTIEMQHTNYNVVTDNGTMKLEGTFNIDMNGKMNYNVSIYLIEDMNYIGDANYCELDGGLVNYNYNLPAANKADIIALVDTSIQEIKVKQSAE
;
A
#
# COMPACT_ATOMS: atom_id res chain seq x y z
N MET A 1 14.25 -21.12 3.72
CA MET A 1 13.65 -20.80 5.03
C MET A 1 12.28 -20.22 4.77
N ALA A 2 11.26 -20.61 5.53
CA ALA A 2 9.97 -19.92 5.49
C ALA A 2 10.11 -18.59 6.25
N THR A 3 9.55 -17.52 5.69
CA THR A 3 9.48 -16.22 6.36
C THR A 3 8.27 -16.21 7.28
N THR A 4 8.48 -15.90 8.56
CA THR A 4 7.38 -15.75 9.53
C THR A 4 6.76 -14.37 9.37
N ILE A 5 5.43 -14.32 9.24
CA ILE A 5 4.65 -13.09 9.18
C ILE A 5 4.19 -12.71 10.58
N GLU A 6 4.47 -11.47 10.98
CA GLU A 6 4.07 -10.90 12.28
C GLU A 6 2.68 -10.27 12.18
N MET A 7 2.41 -9.55 11.09
CA MET A 7 1.13 -8.87 10.86
C MET A 7 0.64 -9.14 9.44
N GLN A 8 -0.66 -9.40 9.27
CA GLN A 8 -1.29 -9.52 7.96
C GLN A 8 -2.69 -8.91 7.99
N HIS A 9 -3.01 -8.12 6.97
CA HIS A 9 -4.34 -7.55 6.77
C HIS A 9 -4.80 -7.78 5.32
N THR A 10 -6.04 -8.23 5.17
CA THR A 10 -6.72 -8.39 3.87
C THR A 10 -7.88 -7.41 3.76
N ASN A 11 -8.18 -6.94 2.53
CA ASN A 11 -9.20 -5.91 2.28
C ASN A 11 -8.92 -4.60 3.05
N TYR A 12 -7.65 -4.20 3.12
CA TYR A 12 -7.25 -2.91 3.66
C TYR A 12 -7.61 -1.81 2.66
N ASN A 13 -8.38 -0.83 3.12
CA ASN A 13 -8.93 0.23 2.29
C ASN A 13 -8.42 1.59 2.75
N VAL A 14 -7.97 2.41 1.80
CA VAL A 14 -7.55 3.80 2.02
C VAL A 14 -8.30 4.67 1.04
N VAL A 15 -8.78 5.82 1.49
CA VAL A 15 -9.50 6.79 0.66
C VAL A 15 -8.80 8.13 0.81
N THR A 16 -8.65 8.88 -0.29
CA THR A 16 -8.12 10.25 -0.21
C THR A 16 -9.05 11.15 0.60
N ASP A 17 -8.51 12.17 1.27
CA ASP A 17 -9.30 13.10 2.10
C ASP A 17 -10.46 13.77 1.35
N ASN A 18 -10.26 14.05 0.07
CA ASN A 18 -11.29 14.62 -0.82
C ASN A 18 -12.29 13.58 -1.35
N GLY A 19 -12.13 12.30 -1.01
CA GLY A 19 -13.05 11.22 -1.38
C GLY A 19 -13.03 10.84 -2.87
N THR A 20 -12.00 11.20 -3.64
CA THR A 20 -11.98 10.95 -5.09
C THR A 20 -11.31 9.63 -5.48
N MET A 21 -10.38 9.12 -4.67
CA MET A 21 -9.60 7.92 -4.98
C MET A 21 -9.59 6.95 -3.82
N LYS A 22 -9.49 5.65 -4.16
CA LYS A 22 -9.45 4.54 -3.21
C LYS A 22 -8.30 3.60 -3.54
N LEU A 23 -7.56 3.18 -2.52
CA LEU A 23 -6.71 1.99 -2.55
C LEU A 23 -7.46 0.84 -1.88
N GLU A 24 -7.45 -0.32 -2.49
CA GLU A 24 -7.97 -1.55 -1.89
C GLU A 24 -6.95 -2.65 -2.06
N GLY A 25 -6.56 -3.31 -0.97
CA GLY A 25 -5.53 -4.33 -1.08
C GLY A 25 -5.18 -5.06 0.20
N THR A 26 -3.96 -5.58 0.21
CA THR A 26 -3.45 -6.43 1.27
C THR A 26 -2.06 -5.99 1.67
N PHE A 27 -1.74 -6.11 2.96
CA PHE A 27 -0.37 -5.98 3.42
C PHE A 27 0.01 -7.11 4.37
N ASN A 28 1.31 -7.39 4.43
CA ASN A 28 1.91 -8.19 5.48
C ASN A 28 3.22 -7.53 5.93
N ILE A 29 3.58 -7.79 7.18
CA ILE A 29 4.87 -7.40 7.76
C ILE A 29 5.50 -8.64 8.36
N ASP A 30 6.76 -8.91 8.00
CA ASP A 30 7.52 -10.03 8.54
C ASP A 30 8.10 -9.72 9.93
N MET A 31 8.62 -10.74 10.62
CA MET A 31 9.27 -10.60 11.94
C MET A 31 10.48 -9.64 11.97
N ASN A 32 11.00 -9.22 10.82
CA ASN A 32 12.08 -8.25 10.73
C ASN A 32 11.55 -6.82 10.46
N GLY A 33 10.23 -6.63 10.48
CA GLY A 33 9.57 -5.37 10.18
C GLY A 33 9.47 -5.05 8.69
N LYS A 34 9.79 -5.99 7.79
CA LYS A 34 9.72 -5.74 6.34
C LYS A 34 8.28 -5.88 5.87
N MET A 35 7.82 -4.86 5.16
CA MET A 35 6.47 -4.82 4.64
C MET A 35 6.39 -5.23 3.17
N ASN A 36 5.32 -5.93 2.83
CA ASN A 36 4.84 -6.10 1.46
C ASN A 36 3.39 -5.61 1.38
N TYR A 37 3.14 -4.64 0.51
CA TYR A 37 1.86 -3.96 0.35
C TYR A 37 1.45 -3.97 -1.12
N ASN A 38 0.27 -4.49 -1.41
CA ASN A 38 -0.26 -4.61 -2.76
C ASN A 38 -1.66 -4.05 -2.79
N VAL A 39 -1.91 -3.08 -3.66
CA VAL A 39 -3.19 -2.42 -3.79
C VAL A 39 -3.62 -2.27 -5.24
N SER A 40 -4.91 -2.40 -5.45
CA SER A 40 -5.59 -1.92 -6.64
C SER A 40 -6.14 -0.52 -6.38
N ILE A 41 -6.16 0.30 -7.43
CA ILE A 41 -6.44 1.73 -7.37
C ILE A 41 -7.74 2.00 -8.12
N TYR A 42 -8.65 2.73 -7.48
CA TYR A 42 -9.96 3.08 -8.03
C TYR A 42 -10.23 4.58 -7.95
N LEU A 43 -10.88 5.12 -8.98
CA LEU A 43 -11.63 6.38 -8.87
C LEU A 43 -12.99 6.09 -8.24
N ILE A 44 -13.38 6.84 -7.22
CA ILE A 44 -14.55 6.51 -6.40
C ILE A 44 -15.88 6.78 -7.12
N GLU A 45 -15.96 7.86 -7.92
CA GLU A 45 -17.20 8.31 -8.57
C GLU A 45 -17.94 7.16 -9.28
N ASP A 46 -17.20 6.32 -10.00
CA ASP A 46 -17.73 5.17 -10.74
C ASP A 46 -17.15 3.83 -10.28
N MET A 47 -16.41 3.80 -9.17
CA MET A 47 -15.58 2.64 -8.77
C MET A 47 -14.69 2.14 -9.92
N ASN A 48 -14.18 3.08 -10.73
CA ASN A 48 -13.42 2.76 -11.93
C ASN A 48 -12.00 2.35 -11.56
N TYR A 49 -11.62 1.12 -11.90
CA TYR A 49 -10.25 0.63 -11.73
C TYR A 49 -9.30 1.38 -12.67
N ILE A 50 -8.21 1.90 -12.13
CA ILE A 50 -7.22 2.66 -12.91
C ILE A 50 -5.80 2.11 -12.82
N GLY A 51 -5.55 1.07 -12.03
CA GLY A 51 -4.23 0.47 -11.95
C GLY A 51 -3.91 -0.19 -10.61
N ASP A 52 -2.64 -0.55 -10.45
CA ASP A 52 -2.12 -1.15 -9.23
C ASP A 52 -0.88 -0.41 -8.72
N ALA A 53 -0.67 -0.50 -7.41
CA ALA A 53 0.58 -0.13 -6.76
C ALA A 53 1.08 -1.26 -5.86
N ASN A 54 2.40 -1.46 -5.85
CA ASN A 54 3.08 -2.42 -5.01
C ASN A 54 4.24 -1.73 -4.29
N TYR A 55 4.37 -2.01 -3.00
CA TYR A 55 5.50 -1.63 -2.18
C TYR A 55 6.07 -2.87 -1.49
N CYS A 56 7.37 -3.08 -1.60
CA CYS A 56 8.04 -4.24 -1.02
C CYS A 56 9.40 -3.84 -0.46
N GLU A 57 9.60 -4.12 0.82
CA GLU A 57 10.89 -3.98 1.49
C GLU A 57 11.70 -5.27 1.34
N LEU A 58 12.94 -5.10 0.91
CA LEU A 58 13.87 -6.17 0.59
C LEU A 58 15.04 -6.18 1.58
N ASP A 59 15.83 -7.25 1.54
CA ASP A 59 17.06 -7.34 2.30
C ASP A 59 18.04 -6.19 1.98
N GLY A 60 18.81 -5.78 2.98
CA GLY A 60 19.79 -4.70 2.85
C GLY A 60 19.18 -3.29 2.85
N GLY A 61 17.92 -3.14 3.29
CA GLY A 61 17.24 -1.84 3.35
C GLY A 61 16.80 -1.31 1.98
N LEU A 62 16.77 -2.19 0.97
CA LEU A 62 16.28 -1.85 -0.36
C LEU A 62 14.75 -1.82 -0.37
N VAL A 63 14.20 -0.94 -1.19
CA VAL A 63 12.75 -0.77 -1.33
C VAL A 63 12.38 -0.77 -2.79
N ASN A 64 11.35 -1.54 -3.15
CA ASN A 64 10.78 -1.55 -4.48
C ASN A 64 9.39 -0.93 -4.47
N TYR A 65 9.18 0.06 -5.33
CA TYR A 65 7.88 0.64 -5.61
C TYR A 65 7.52 0.37 -7.08
N ASN A 66 6.36 -0.22 -7.31
CA ASN A 66 5.80 -0.38 -8.65
C ASN A 66 4.45 0.33 -8.74
N TYR A 67 4.25 1.08 -9.83
CA TYR A 67 3.07 1.90 -10.07
C TYR A 67 2.65 1.69 -11.51
N ASN A 68 1.59 0.90 -11.71
CA ASN A 68 1.02 0.61 -13.01
C ASN A 68 -0.33 1.32 -13.14
N LEU A 69 -0.29 2.62 -13.47
CA LEU A 69 -1.46 3.48 -13.61
C LEU A 69 -1.21 4.65 -14.58
N PRO A 70 -2.27 5.35 -15.06
CA PRO A 70 -2.14 6.55 -15.86
C PRO A 70 -1.31 7.65 -15.19
N ALA A 71 -0.53 8.39 -16.00
CA ALA A 71 0.34 9.46 -15.50
C ALA A 71 -0.43 10.59 -14.77
N ALA A 72 -1.68 10.86 -15.16
CA ALA A 72 -2.49 11.94 -14.62
C ALA A 72 -2.74 11.82 -13.11
N ASN A 73 -2.82 10.59 -12.57
CA ASN A 73 -3.12 10.34 -11.16
C ASN A 73 -1.88 9.91 -10.37
N LYS A 74 -0.72 9.79 -11.01
CA LYS A 74 0.45 9.13 -10.42
C LYS A 74 0.97 9.83 -9.17
N ALA A 75 1.02 11.17 -9.16
CA ALA A 75 1.53 11.92 -8.02
C ALA A 75 0.65 11.75 -6.77
N ASP A 76 -0.68 11.86 -6.94
CA ASP A 76 -1.62 11.73 -5.82
C ASP A 76 -1.64 10.31 -5.26
N ILE A 77 -1.55 9.30 -6.13
CA ILE A 77 -1.47 7.89 -5.72
C ILE A 77 -0.17 7.59 -4.99
N ILE A 78 0.97 8.15 -5.42
CA ILE A 78 2.23 8.01 -4.67
C ILE A 78 2.07 8.57 -3.25
N ALA A 79 1.55 9.79 -3.12
CA ALA A 79 1.34 10.41 -1.81
C ALA A 79 0.39 9.61 -0.90
N LEU A 80 -0.68 9.05 -1.48
CA LEU A 80 -1.63 8.22 -0.75
C LEU A 80 -1.02 6.89 -0.28
N VAL A 81 -0.26 6.22 -1.16
CA VAL A 81 0.47 4.99 -0.83
C VAL A 81 1.50 5.25 0.27
N ASP A 82 2.29 6.32 0.15
CA ASP A 82 3.30 6.67 1.16
C ASP A 82 2.65 6.96 2.53
N THR A 83 1.55 7.72 2.54
CA THR A 83 0.79 8.00 3.78
C THR A 83 0.28 6.70 4.39
N SER A 84 -0.30 5.82 3.57
CA SER A 84 -0.80 4.53 4.04
C SER A 84 0.30 3.64 4.65
N ILE A 85 1.48 3.58 4.02
CA ILE A 85 2.63 2.84 4.54
C ILE A 85 3.04 3.38 5.92
N GLN A 86 3.10 4.70 6.08
CA GLN A 86 3.43 5.31 7.37
C GLN A 86 2.39 4.94 8.45
N GLU A 87 1.10 5.02 8.13
CA GLU A 87 0.04 4.66 9.07
C GLU A 87 0.10 3.18 9.49
N ILE A 88 0.37 2.29 8.54
CA ILE A 88 0.48 0.85 8.83
C ILE A 88 1.67 0.60 9.77
N LYS A 89 2.82 1.23 9.52
CA LYS A 89 4.01 1.08 10.38
C LYS A 89 3.84 1.69 11.77
N VAL A 90 3.13 2.80 11.88
CA VAL A 90 2.78 3.38 13.19
C VAL A 90 1.86 2.44 13.98
N LYS A 91 0.87 1.83 13.32
CA LYS A 91 -0.04 0.85 13.95
C LYS A 91 0.71 -0.41 14.41
N GLN A 92 1.65 -0.92 13.60
CA GLN A 92 2.51 -2.04 14.00
C GLN A 92 3.30 -1.74 15.27
N SER A 93 3.83 -0.52 15.41
CA SER A 93 4.65 -0.14 16.58
C SER A 93 3.84 0.06 17.87
N ALA A 94 2.51 0.08 17.79
CA ALA A 94 1.61 0.28 18.92
C ALA A 94 1.07 -1.04 19.51
N GLU A 95 1.35 -2.18 18.87
CA GLU A 95 1.04 -3.53 19.36
C GLU A 95 2.23 -4.11 20.15
#